data_AF-X0W5A6-F1
#
_entry.id   AF-X0W5A6-F1
#
_cell.length_a   1.000
_cell.length_b   1.000
_cell.length_c   1.000
_cell.angle_alpha   90.00
_cell.angle_beta   90.00
_cell.angle_gamma   90.00
#
_symmetry.space_group_name_H-M   'P 1'
#
loop_
_entity.id
_entity.type
_entity.pdbx_description
1 polymer ?
#
loop_
_entity_poly.entity_id
_entity_poly.type
_entity_poly.pdbx_seq_one_letter_code
_entity_poly.pdbx_strand_id
1 'polypeptide(L)' 'ISRRGEVVAKARVTEVSPVGVVFMTFHFAESSGNVLTNPVLDPVAKIPEFKVCAVRVEKTKTG' A
#
# COMPACT_ATOMS: atom_id res chain seq x y z
N ILE A 1 -0.42 -5.72 9.10
CA ILE A 1 1.04 -5.51 8.89
C ILE A 1 1.51 -6.24 7.61
N SER A 2 2.21 -5.57 6.69
CA SER A 2 2.83 -6.20 5.50
C SER A 2 4.22 -6.75 5.87
N ARG A 3 4.70 -7.81 5.19
CA ARG A 3 6.03 -8.38 5.42
C ARG A 3 7.18 -7.38 5.17
N ARG A 4 6.92 -6.32 4.40
CA ARG A 4 7.92 -5.39 3.89
C ARG A 4 8.02 -4.07 4.66
N GLY A 5 7.02 -3.76 5.48
CA GLY A 5 6.95 -2.52 6.24
C GLY A 5 5.55 -2.25 6.76
N GLU A 6 5.42 -1.19 7.54
CA GLU A 6 4.15 -0.70 8.03
C GLU A 6 4.01 0.79 7.75
N VAL A 7 2.76 1.24 7.59
CA VAL A 7 2.42 2.64 7.45
C VAL A 7 1.13 2.90 8.20
N VAL A 8 1.11 4.00 8.93
CA VAL A 8 -0.09 4.50 9.60
C VAL A 8 -0.64 5.63 8.75
N ALA A 9 -1.91 5.51 8.36
CA ALA A 9 -2.60 6.50 7.55
C ALA A 9 -4.07 6.60 7.97
N LYS A 10 -4.68 7.75 7.67
CA LYS A 10 -6.14 7.92 7.84
C LYS A 10 -6.87 7.09 6.79
N ALA A 11 -7.76 6.21 7.26
CA ALA A 11 -8.60 5.40 6.39
C ALA A 11 -9.87 6.18 5.99
N ARG A 12 -10.22 6.14 4.71
CA ARG A 12 -11.52 6.59 4.19
C ARG A 12 -12.25 5.39 3.61
N VAL A 13 -13.40 5.04 4.19
CA VAL A 13 -14.26 3.96 3.67
C VAL A 13 -15.05 4.52 2.49
N THR A 14 -15.02 3.81 1.36
CA THR A 14 -15.70 4.21 0.12
C THR A 14 -16.17 2.97 -0.63
N GLU A 15 -17.22 3.11 -1.44
CA GLU A 15 -17.69 2.06 -2.36
C GLU A 15 -16.94 2.06 -3.70
N VAL A 16 -16.04 3.03 -3.92
CA VAL A 16 -15.27 3.18 -5.17
C VAL A 16 -14.24 2.05 -5.32
N SER A 17 -13.70 1.55 -4.20
CA SER A 17 -12.74 0.45 -4.22
C SER A 17 -13.47 -0.89 -4.15
N PRO A 18 -13.15 -1.88 -5.01
CA PRO A 18 -13.72 -3.22 -4.93
C PRO A 18 -13.45 -3.88 -3.58
N VAL A 19 -14.33 -4.81 -3.18
CA VAL A 19 -14.15 -5.61 -1.96
C VAL A 19 -12.81 -6.35 -2.03
N GLY A 20 -12.01 -6.22 -0.97
CA GLY A 20 -10.67 -6.83 -0.88
C GLY A 20 -9.55 -6.00 -1.51
N VAL A 21 -9.85 -4.84 -2.11
CA VAL A 21 -8.87 -3.93 -2.70
C VAL A 21 -8.74 -2.67 -1.85
N VAL A 22 -7.49 -2.24 -1.63
CA VAL A 22 -7.17 -0.99 -0.94
C VAL A 22 -6.40 -0.08 -1.88
N PHE A 23 -6.78 1.20 -1.89
CA PHE A 23 -6.05 2.23 -2.62
C PHE A 23 -5.32 3.15 -1.64
N MET A 24 -4.07 3.48 -1.97
CA MET A 24 -3.23 4.39 -1.20
C MET A 24 -2.39 5.23 -2.16
N THR A 25 -2.28 6.52 -1.90
CA THR A 25 -1.44 7.43 -2.68
C THR A 25 -0.01 7.43 -2.16
N PHE A 26 0.95 7.83 -3.01
CA PHE A 26 2.37 7.98 -2.65
C PHE A 26 2.78 9.45 -2.42
N HIS A 27 1.83 10.39 -2.51
CA HIS A 27 2.09 11.83 -2.44
C HIS A 27 2.47 12.32 -1.03
N PHE A 28 2.06 11.59 0.02
CA PHE A 28 2.35 11.96 1.39
C PHE A 28 3.59 11.23 1.89
N ALA A 29 4.68 11.97 2.15
CA ALA A 29 5.94 11.37 2.61
C ALA A 29 5.77 10.63 3.95
N GLU A 30 4.91 11.15 4.83
CA GLU A 30 4.55 10.57 6.14
C GLU A 30 3.79 9.25 6.02
N SER A 31 3.15 9.01 4.87
CA SER A 31 2.39 7.81 4.59
C SER A 31 2.66 7.36 3.15
N SER A 32 3.92 7.12 2.81
CA SER A 32 4.28 6.74 1.45
C SER A 32 3.95 5.28 1.18
N GLY A 33 3.04 5.02 0.24
CA GLY A 33 2.66 3.66 -0.16
C GLY A 33 3.84 2.85 -0.71
N ASN A 34 4.89 3.51 -1.20
CA ASN A 34 6.09 2.87 -1.74
C ASN A 34 6.83 2.02 -0.70
N VAL A 35 6.71 2.35 0.59
CA VAL A 35 7.27 1.54 1.70
C VAL A 35 6.69 0.13 1.72
N LEU A 36 5.46 -0.04 1.24
CA LEU A 36 4.81 -1.34 1.17
C LEU A 36 5.11 -2.09 -0.14
N THR A 37 5.61 -1.41 -1.18
CA THR A 37 5.78 -1.97 -2.52
C THR A 37 7.06 -2.80 -2.68
N ASN A 38 7.10 -3.63 -3.72
CA ASN A 38 8.21 -4.52 -4.03
C ASN A 38 9.19 -3.83 -4.98
N PRO A 39 10.52 -3.84 -4.73
CA PRO A 39 11.50 -3.36 -5.70
C PRO A 39 11.75 -4.36 -6.85
N VAL A 40 11.08 -5.52 -6.84
CA VAL A 40 11.23 -6.51 -7.92
C VAL A 40 10.71 -5.90 -9.22
N LEU A 41 11.61 -5.85 -10.19
CA LEU A 41 11.36 -5.41 -11.55
C LEU A 41 10.85 -6.60 -12.36
N ASP A 42 9.88 -6.36 -13.23
CA ASP A 42 9.49 -7.33 -14.24
C ASP A 42 10.72 -7.78 -15.05
N PRO A 43 10.96 -9.09 -15.22
CA PRO A 43 12.18 -9.61 -15.84
C PRO A 43 12.30 -9.25 -17.33
N VAL A 44 11.21 -8.86 -17.99
CA VAL A 44 11.16 -8.52 -19.42
C VAL A 44 11.14 -7.00 -19.61
N ALA A 45 10.22 -6.31 -18.95
CA ALA A 45 9.97 -4.89 -19.13
C ALA A 45 10.74 -3.99 -18.14
N LYS A 46 11.40 -4.56 -17.12
CA LYS A 46 12.13 -3.84 -16.06
C LYS A 46 11.33 -2.73 -15.38
N ILE A 47 10.00 -2.87 -15.33
CA ILE A 47 9.12 -1.96 -14.60
C ILE A 47 8.90 -2.51 -13.17
N PRO A 48 8.88 -1.67 -12.13
CA PRO A 48 8.62 -2.16 -10.78
C PRO A 48 7.16 -2.59 -10.62
N GLU A 49 6.92 -3.66 -9.86
CA GLU A 49 5.57 -4.07 -9.44
C GLU A 49 4.99 -3.08 -8.42
N PHE A 50 4.56 -1.91 -8.88
CA PHE A 50 3.92 -0.91 -8.02
C PHE A 50 2.42 -1.14 -7.81
N LYS A 51 1.77 -1.97 -8.64
CA LYS A 51 0.30 -2.05 -8.68
C LYS A 51 -0.32 -3.17 -7.87
N VAL A 52 0.49 -4.10 -7.33
CA VAL A 52 -0.02 -5.22 -6.53
C VAL A 52 0.89 -5.43 -5.33
N CYS A 53 0.37 -5.24 -4.12
CA CYS A 53 1.02 -5.66 -2.89
C CYS A 53 -0.01 -6.24 -1.93
N ALA A 54 0.26 -7.44 -1.43
CA ALA A 54 -0.52 -8.02 -0.35
C ALA A 54 -0.26 -7.22 0.94
N VAL A 55 -1.32 -6.61 1.46
CA VAL A 55 -1.29 -5.81 2.69
C VAL A 55 -2.35 -6.31 3.66
N ARG A 56 -2.07 -6.20 4.96
CA ARG A 56 -3.04 -6.47 6.03
C ARG A 56 -3.34 -5.17 6.75
N VAL A 57 -4.59 -4.72 6.68
CA VAL A 57 -5.08 -3.50 7.33
C VAL A 57 -5.55 -3.81 8.74
N GLU A 58 -5.10 -3.03 9.71
CA GLU A 58 -5.48 -3.13 11.12
C GLU A 58 -5.75 -1.73 11.68
N LYS A 59 -6.66 -1.61 12.65
CA LYS A 59 -6.87 -0.34 13.35
C LYS A 59 -5.64 -0.04 14.21
N THR A 60 -5.00 1.10 13.96
CA THR A 60 -3.98 1.65 14.85
C THR A 60 -4.60 2.05 16.20
N LYS A 61 -3.88 1.78 17.29
CA LYS A 61 -4.29 2.17 18.65
C LYS A 61 -3.89 3.60 19.01
N THR A 62 -3.09 4.25 18.17
CA THR A 62 -2.52 5.56 18.45
C THR A 62 -3.33 6.63 17.72
N GLY A 63 -3.94 7.53 18.49
CA GLY A 63 -4.71 8.68 18.04
C GLY A 63 -4.00 9.98 18.34
#